data_AF-A0A229H5L1-F1
#
_entry.id   AF-A0A229H5L1-F1
#
_cell.length_a   1.000
_cell.length_b   1.000
_cell.length_c   1.000
_cell.angle_alpha   90.00
_cell.angle_beta   90.00
_cell.angle_gamma   90.00
#
_symmetry.space_group_name_H-M   'P 1'
#
loop_
_entity.id
_entity.type
_entity.pdbx_description
1 polymer ?
#
loop_
_entity_poly.entity_id
_entity_poly.type
_entity_poly.pdbx_seq_one_letter_code
_entity_poly.pdbx_strand_id
1 'polypeptide(L)'
;MTDEPNLLGDYVRARRELVTPEQVGIPVVGVRRVPGLRREEVAMLAGISADYYLRLEQGRDRNPSAQVLESLARALRLDEDATAYLLRLGADKPRRRRRPRRKETVPPGIAKLVATLPLPAYVEGRYFDVLAANALATAVSPRLTVGGNLLRAAFLDPAERALYPDWEDATVGMVAGFRESVGTDTDDPRFIELVGELSLASPRFSQLWARHDVVVCEGTAKPIDHPQVGRLRLNRERLGIGGAAGQTLIVLHPDPGSDSADKLALLASAIQAPAAPQDTVRR
;
A
#
# COMPACT_ATOMS: atom_id res chain seq x y z
N MET A 1 18.15 9.85 -26.07
CA MET A 1 18.28 8.58 -25.33
C MET A 1 17.02 8.47 -24.51
N THR A 2 16.13 7.55 -24.85
CA THR A 2 14.86 7.37 -24.15
C THR A 2 15.17 6.93 -22.73
N ASP A 3 14.96 7.82 -21.77
CA ASP A 3 15.07 7.57 -20.33
C ASP A 3 13.86 6.74 -19.89
N GLU A 4 13.77 5.53 -20.42
CA GLU A 4 12.66 4.63 -20.14
C GLU A 4 12.93 3.97 -18.79
N PRO A 5 12.02 4.13 -17.81
CA PRO A 5 12.27 3.76 -16.41
C PRO A 5 12.64 2.28 -16.27
N ASN A 6 13.73 2.00 -15.54
CA ASN A 6 14.22 0.64 -15.30
C ASN A 6 13.65 0.07 -13.99
N LEU A 7 12.34 -0.17 -13.96
CA LEU A 7 11.64 -0.65 -12.75
C LEU A 7 12.27 -1.94 -12.19
N LEU A 8 12.68 -2.85 -13.07
CA LEU A 8 13.34 -4.10 -12.67
C LEU A 8 14.67 -3.84 -11.96
N GLY A 9 15.56 -3.06 -12.58
CA GLY A 9 16.87 -2.79 -11.98
C GLY A 9 16.80 -1.93 -10.74
N ASP A 10 15.85 -0.99 -10.66
CA ASP A 10 15.62 -0.19 -9.45
C ASP A 10 15.09 -1.04 -8.31
N TYR A 11 14.15 -1.96 -8.59
CA TYR A 11 13.65 -2.92 -7.62
C TYR A 11 14.78 -3.83 -7.08
N VAL A 12 15.54 -4.46 -7.97
CA VAL A 12 16.64 -5.36 -7.59
C VAL A 12 17.74 -4.62 -6.81
N ARG A 13 18.05 -3.37 -7.19
CA ARG A 13 18.98 -2.51 -6.45
C ARG A 13 18.49 -2.22 -5.03
N ALA A 14 17.22 -1.83 -4.88
CA ALA A 14 16.64 -1.52 -3.58
C ALA A 14 16.62 -2.75 -2.66
N ARG A 15 16.20 -3.91 -3.18
CA ARG A 15 16.20 -5.17 -2.42
C ARG A 15 17.60 -5.62 -2.01
N ARG A 16 18.60 -5.46 -2.89
CA ARG A 16 20.02 -5.75 -2.59
C ARG A 16 20.53 -4.96 -1.38
N GLU A 17 20.13 -3.71 -1.24
CA GLU A 17 20.59 -2.84 -0.16
C GLU A 17 20.00 -3.20 1.21
N LEU A 18 18.93 -3.99 1.24
CA LEU A 18 18.27 -4.45 2.47
C LEU A 18 18.79 -5.80 2.99
N VAL A 19 19.38 -6.62 2.12
CA VAL A 19 19.93 -7.92 2.53
C VAL A 19 21.35 -7.73 3.05
N THR A 20 21.59 -8.14 4.29
CA THR A 20 22.92 -8.07 4.91
C THR A 20 23.76 -9.29 4.54
N PRO A 21 25.10 -9.18 4.43
CA PRO A 21 25.98 -10.32 4.19
C PRO A 21 25.78 -11.49 5.17
N GLU A 22 25.57 -11.19 6.45
CA GLU A 22 25.40 -12.17 7.52
C GLU A 22 24.16 -13.04 7.32
N GLN A 23 23.07 -12.47 6.81
CA GLN A 23 21.82 -13.20 6.51
C GLN A 23 21.99 -14.27 5.43
N VAL A 24 23.03 -14.16 4.60
CA VAL A 24 23.35 -15.11 3.52
C VAL A 24 24.67 -15.85 3.78
N GLY A 25 25.19 -15.78 5.01
CA GLY A 25 26.39 -16.51 5.44
C GLY A 25 27.70 -15.97 4.87
N ILE A 26 27.72 -14.72 4.38
CA ILE A 26 28.94 -14.09 3.86
C ILE A 26 29.67 -13.40 5.03
N PRO A 27 30.92 -13.81 5.34
CA PRO A 27 31.70 -13.17 6.40
C PRO A 27 32.08 -11.74 6.01
N VAL A 28 31.88 -10.80 6.92
CA VAL A 28 32.29 -9.41 6.73
C VAL A 28 33.75 -9.24 7.15
N VAL A 29 34.61 -8.98 6.17
CA VAL A 29 36.03 -8.69 6.39
C VAL A 29 36.34 -7.25 5.99
N GLY A 30 36.88 -6.46 6.93
CA GLY A 30 37.32 -5.08 6.71
C GLY A 30 36.20 -4.04 6.64
N VAL A 31 36.55 -2.83 6.18
CA VAL A 31 35.61 -1.70 6.10
C VAL A 31 34.70 -1.84 4.88
N ARG A 32 33.38 -1.91 5.09
CA ARG A 32 32.37 -1.93 4.02
C ARG A 32 31.83 -0.53 3.77
N ARG A 33 31.64 -0.19 2.49
CA ARG A 33 31.02 1.08 2.05
C ARG A 33 29.50 1.01 1.92
N VAL A 34 28.95 -0.20 1.78
CA VAL A 34 27.51 -0.44 1.64
C VAL A 34 27.05 -1.39 2.74
N PRO A 35 25.91 -1.11 3.40
CA PRO A 35 25.37 -1.97 4.45
C PRO A 35 24.82 -3.29 3.91
N GLY A 36 24.23 -3.28 2.72
CA GLY A 36 23.70 -4.47 2.06
C GLY A 36 24.73 -5.26 1.22
N LEU A 37 24.22 -6.18 0.40
CA LEU A 37 25.05 -7.00 -0.49
C LEU A 37 25.72 -6.16 -1.59
N ARG A 38 26.95 -6.54 -1.94
CA ARG A 38 27.65 -6.05 -3.14
C ARG A 38 27.08 -6.74 -4.37
N ARG A 39 27.24 -6.11 -5.54
CA ARG A 39 26.81 -6.68 -6.83
C ARG A 39 27.40 -8.06 -7.08
N GLU A 40 28.69 -8.21 -6.78
CA GLU A 40 29.42 -9.47 -6.93
C GLU A 40 28.88 -10.57 -6.02
N GLU A 41 28.47 -10.23 -4.80
CA GLU A 41 27.90 -11.18 -3.84
C GLU A 41 26.52 -11.67 -4.30
N VAL A 42 25.66 -10.77 -4.78
CA VAL A 42 24.36 -11.16 -5.36
C VAL A 42 24.55 -12.04 -6.59
N ALA A 43 25.46 -11.66 -7.49
CA ALA A 43 25.74 -12.41 -8.71
C ALA A 43 26.23 -13.84 -8.40
N MET A 44 27.13 -13.96 -7.41
CA MET A 44 27.62 -15.25 -6.92
C MET A 44 26.48 -16.12 -6.36
N LEU A 45 25.64 -15.56 -5.47
CA LEU A 45 24.51 -16.27 -4.87
C LEU A 45 23.45 -16.68 -5.90
N ALA A 46 23.24 -15.86 -6.92
CA ALA A 46 22.28 -16.13 -7.99
C ALA A 46 22.83 -17.00 -9.13
N GLY A 47 24.13 -17.35 -9.11
CA GLY A 47 24.77 -18.16 -10.15
C GLY A 47 24.87 -17.46 -11.52
N ILE A 48 25.04 -16.13 -11.52
CA ILE A 48 25.16 -15.30 -12.73
C ILE A 48 26.46 -14.48 -12.70
N SER A 49 26.86 -13.89 -13.83
CA SER A 49 28.04 -13.00 -13.85
C SER A 49 27.74 -11.64 -13.22
N ALA A 50 28.74 -11.05 -12.55
CA ALA A 50 28.62 -9.71 -11.97
C ALA A 50 28.31 -8.64 -13.03
N ASP A 51 28.89 -8.78 -14.23
CA ASP A 51 28.61 -7.89 -15.36
C ASP A 51 27.17 -8.00 -15.84
N TYR A 52 26.58 -9.20 -15.83
CA TYR A 52 25.17 -9.38 -16.19
C TYR A 52 24.25 -8.74 -15.16
N TYR A 53 24.52 -8.94 -13.86
CA TYR A 53 23.78 -8.28 -12.79
C TYR A 53 23.87 -6.74 -12.87
N LEU A 54 25.06 -6.20 -13.17
CA LEU A 54 25.24 -4.76 -13.40
C LEU A 54 24.40 -4.25 -14.58
N ARG A 55 24.34 -4.99 -15.68
CA ARG A 55 23.52 -4.61 -16.85
C ARG A 55 22.03 -4.65 -16.55
N LEU A 56 21.56 -5.57 -15.70
CA LEU A 56 20.18 -5.58 -15.20
C LEU A 56 19.89 -4.31 -14.37
N GLU A 57 20.75 -3.95 -13.40
CA GLU A 57 20.58 -2.72 -12.60
C GLU A 57 20.62 -1.45 -13.46
N GLN A 58 21.39 -1.44 -14.55
CA GLN A 58 21.49 -0.31 -15.49
C GLN A 58 20.40 -0.30 -16.57
N GLY A 59 19.58 -1.35 -16.67
CA GLY A 59 18.50 -1.46 -17.64
C GLY A 59 18.98 -1.69 -19.07
N ARG A 60 20.23 -2.16 -19.22
CA ARG A 60 20.85 -2.57 -20.49
C ARG A 60 20.42 -3.98 -20.89
N ASP A 61 20.12 -4.82 -19.91
CA ASP A 61 19.44 -6.10 -20.09
C ASP A 61 18.03 -6.00 -19.48
N ARG A 62 16.99 -6.16 -20.29
CA ARG A 62 15.59 -5.95 -19.87
C ARG A 62 14.74 -7.22 -19.86
N ASN A 63 15.24 -8.31 -20.43
CA ASN A 63 14.51 -9.57 -20.60
C ASN A 63 15.27 -10.75 -19.95
N PRO A 64 15.50 -10.75 -18.63
CA PRO A 64 16.02 -11.94 -17.95
C PRO A 64 15.02 -13.09 -18.06
N SER A 65 15.52 -14.34 -18.03
CA SER A 65 14.65 -15.51 -17.97
C SER A 65 13.97 -15.62 -16.60
N ALA A 66 12.83 -16.32 -16.53
CA ALA A 66 12.17 -16.61 -15.25
C ALA A 66 13.12 -17.29 -14.25
N GLN A 67 13.95 -18.22 -14.72
CA GLN A 67 14.97 -18.89 -13.90
C GLN A 67 16.00 -17.93 -13.28
N VAL A 68 16.42 -16.90 -14.03
CA VAL A 68 17.31 -15.85 -13.50
C VAL A 68 16.58 -15.06 -12.42
N LEU A 69 15.33 -14.66 -12.67
CA LEU A 69 14.53 -13.91 -11.69
C LEU A 69 14.27 -14.71 -10.41
N GLU A 70 13.97 -16.00 -10.51
CA GLU A 70 13.82 -16.90 -9.36
C GLU A 70 15.13 -17.06 -8.58
N SER A 71 16.27 -17.09 -9.28
CA SER A 71 17.59 -17.16 -8.63
C SER A 71 17.94 -15.86 -7.91
N LEU A 72 17.57 -14.72 -8.49
CA LEU A 72 17.68 -13.41 -7.84
C LEU A 72 16.75 -13.31 -6.63
N ALA A 73 15.52 -13.79 -6.72
CA ALA A 73 14.57 -13.80 -5.60
C ALA A 73 15.13 -14.58 -4.40
N ARG A 74 15.71 -15.76 -4.64
CA ARG A 74 16.37 -16.56 -3.60
C ARG A 74 17.60 -15.86 -3.02
N ALA A 75 18.47 -15.31 -3.86
CA ALA A 75 19.67 -14.59 -3.42
C ALA A 75 19.33 -13.35 -2.56
N LEU A 76 18.22 -12.69 -2.88
CA LEU A 76 17.72 -11.50 -2.19
C LEU A 76 16.74 -11.82 -1.06
N ARG A 77 16.53 -13.10 -0.74
CA ARG A 77 15.60 -13.58 0.30
C ARG A 77 14.21 -12.93 0.21
N LEU A 78 13.69 -12.82 -1.01
CA LEU A 78 12.35 -12.28 -1.24
C LEU A 78 11.29 -13.26 -0.73
N ASP A 79 10.22 -12.73 -0.16
CA ASP A 79 9.01 -13.51 0.13
C ASP A 79 8.22 -13.79 -1.16
N GLU A 80 7.09 -14.48 -1.02
CA GLU A 80 6.26 -14.90 -2.15
C GLU A 80 5.71 -13.70 -2.95
N ASP A 81 5.22 -12.66 -2.27
CA ASP A 81 4.68 -11.45 -2.89
C ASP A 81 5.76 -10.68 -3.66
N ALA A 82 6.91 -10.46 -3.02
CA ALA A 82 8.07 -9.80 -3.63
C ALA A 82 8.60 -10.60 -4.83
N THR A 83 8.58 -11.93 -4.75
CA THR A 83 8.98 -12.82 -5.86
C THR A 83 8.01 -12.73 -7.03
N ALA A 84 6.70 -12.78 -6.75
CA ALA A 84 5.66 -12.62 -7.78
C ALA A 84 5.76 -11.25 -8.47
N TYR A 85 6.03 -10.20 -7.70
CA TYR A 85 6.25 -8.86 -8.25
C TYR A 85 7.50 -8.79 -9.14
N LEU A 86 8.63 -9.35 -8.68
CA LEU A 86 9.87 -9.41 -9.47
C LEU A 86 9.66 -10.14 -10.81
N LEU A 87 8.96 -11.27 -10.80
CA LEU A 87 8.63 -12.03 -12.00
C LEU A 87 7.76 -11.22 -12.96
N ARG A 88 6.77 -10.49 -12.46
CA ARG A 88 5.95 -9.57 -13.26
C ARG A 88 6.80 -8.47 -13.90
N LEU A 89 7.73 -7.86 -13.17
CA LEU A 89 8.62 -6.82 -13.70
C LEU A 89 9.46 -7.32 -14.88
N GLY A 90 9.97 -8.56 -14.81
CA GLY A 90 10.76 -9.15 -15.90
C GLY A 90 9.94 -9.73 -17.06
N ALA A 91 8.67 -10.07 -16.83
CA ALA A 91 7.76 -10.55 -17.87
C ALA A 91 7.10 -9.41 -18.67
N ASP A 92 7.01 -8.21 -18.08
CA ASP A 92 6.36 -7.07 -18.72
C ASP A 92 7.23 -6.53 -19.87
N LYS A 93 6.87 -6.87 -21.11
CA LYS A 93 7.38 -6.18 -22.30
C LYS A 93 6.96 -4.70 -22.22
N PRO A 94 7.77 -3.74 -22.70
CA PRO A 94 7.40 -2.32 -22.72
C PRO A 94 6.03 -2.15 -23.38
N ARG A 95 5.01 -1.89 -22.55
CA ARG A 95 3.63 -1.81 -22.99
C ARG A 95 3.37 -0.41 -23.50
N ARG A 96 3.13 -0.34 -24.81
CA ARG A 96 2.56 0.76 -25.59
C ARG A 96 1.68 1.66 -24.70
N ARG A 97 2.09 2.94 -24.53
CA ARG A 97 1.38 4.02 -23.82
C ARG A 97 -0.13 3.75 -23.76
N ARG A 98 -0.60 3.24 -22.62
CA ARG A 98 -2.03 3.06 -22.39
C ARG A 98 -2.68 4.43 -22.37
N ARG A 99 -3.87 4.53 -22.97
CA ARG A 99 -4.67 5.77 -22.99
C ARG A 99 -4.83 6.31 -21.56
N PRO A 100 -4.90 7.64 -21.36
CA PRO A 100 -5.21 8.22 -20.05
C PRO A 100 -6.45 7.54 -19.50
N ARG A 101 -6.29 6.87 -18.35
CA ARG A 101 -7.38 6.11 -17.75
C ARG A 101 -8.40 7.09 -17.20
N ARG A 102 -9.68 6.85 -17.53
CA ARG A 102 -10.82 7.66 -17.07
C ARG A 102 -10.86 7.64 -15.54
N LYS A 103 -11.33 8.72 -14.92
CA LYS A 103 -11.56 8.80 -13.46
C LYS A 103 -12.23 7.51 -12.98
N GLU A 104 -11.70 6.94 -11.90
CA GLU A 104 -12.27 5.74 -11.30
C GLU A 104 -13.68 6.08 -10.79
N THR A 105 -14.69 5.44 -11.36
CA THR A 105 -16.09 5.60 -10.95
C THR A 105 -16.56 4.28 -10.37
N VAL A 106 -17.14 4.34 -9.17
CA VAL A 106 -17.72 3.17 -8.50
C VAL A 106 -18.92 2.69 -9.31
N PRO A 107 -19.04 1.38 -9.59
CA PRO A 107 -20.25 0.84 -10.18
C PRO A 107 -21.49 1.20 -9.35
N PRO A 108 -22.60 1.65 -9.95
CA PRO A 108 -23.77 2.11 -9.20
C PRO A 108 -24.34 1.08 -8.21
N GLY A 109 -24.28 -0.21 -8.56
CA GLY A 109 -24.70 -1.30 -7.66
C GLY A 109 -23.84 -1.41 -6.40
N ILE A 110 -22.52 -1.20 -6.52
CA ILE A 110 -21.60 -1.22 -5.38
C ILE A 110 -21.81 0.00 -4.49
N ALA A 111 -22.00 1.19 -5.08
CA ALA A 111 -22.30 2.40 -4.30
C ALA A 111 -23.58 2.23 -3.46
N LYS A 112 -24.63 1.60 -4.04
CA LYS A 112 -25.85 1.24 -3.30
C LYS A 112 -25.57 0.23 -2.18
N LEU A 113 -24.81 -0.82 -2.47
CA LEU A 113 -24.42 -1.82 -1.46
C LEU A 113 -23.73 -1.16 -0.26
N VAL A 114 -22.70 -0.34 -0.50
CA VAL A 114 -21.95 0.39 0.54
C VAL A 114 -22.89 1.19 1.43
N ALA A 115 -23.84 1.93 0.85
CA ALA A 115 -24.80 2.73 1.59
C ALA A 115 -25.75 1.90 2.48
N THR A 116 -26.02 0.64 2.12
CA THR A 116 -26.93 -0.24 2.87
C THR A 116 -26.25 -1.13 3.91
N LEU A 117 -24.92 -1.25 3.88
CA LEU A 117 -24.20 -2.13 4.79
C LEU A 117 -24.32 -1.63 6.25
N PRO A 118 -24.64 -2.50 7.22
CA PRO A 118 -24.76 -2.14 8.63
C PRO A 118 -23.39 -2.04 9.34
N LEU A 119 -22.30 -2.07 8.59
CA LEU A 119 -20.92 -2.04 9.06
C LEU A 119 -20.18 -0.90 8.36
N PRO A 120 -19.14 -0.30 8.98
CA PRO A 120 -18.29 0.67 8.32
C PRO A 120 -17.74 0.10 7.01
N ALA A 121 -18.08 0.73 5.90
CA ALA A 121 -17.70 0.27 4.57
C ALA A 121 -17.37 1.43 3.64
N TYR A 122 -16.35 1.24 2.83
CA TYR A 122 -15.91 2.22 1.84
C TYR A 122 -15.24 1.54 0.65
N VAL A 123 -15.20 2.22 -0.50
CA VAL A 123 -14.51 1.77 -1.70
C VAL A 123 -13.30 2.65 -1.90
N GLU A 124 -12.13 2.02 -2.06
CA GLU A 124 -10.90 2.69 -2.44
C GLU A 124 -10.50 2.33 -3.88
N GLY A 125 -9.93 3.31 -4.58
CA GLY A 125 -9.31 3.11 -5.90
C GLY A 125 -7.85 2.69 -5.80
N ARG A 126 -7.18 2.54 -6.96
CA ARG A 126 -5.79 2.08 -7.01
C ARG A 126 -4.81 2.99 -6.28
N TYR A 127 -5.13 4.28 -6.19
CA TYR A 127 -4.33 5.30 -5.51
C TYR A 127 -4.72 5.52 -4.04
N PHE A 128 -5.54 4.63 -3.47
CA PHE A 128 -6.09 4.78 -2.11
C PHE A 128 -6.98 6.02 -1.98
N ASP A 129 -7.59 6.45 -3.08
CA ASP A 129 -8.64 7.47 -3.08
C ASP A 129 -9.96 6.84 -2.63
N VAL A 130 -10.66 7.49 -1.72
CA VAL A 130 -12.00 7.05 -1.30
C VAL A 130 -13.01 7.46 -2.36
N LEU A 131 -13.60 6.46 -3.02
CA LEU A 131 -14.54 6.63 -4.12
C LEU A 131 -16.01 6.55 -3.65
N ALA A 132 -16.26 5.81 -2.58
CA ALA A 132 -17.55 5.74 -1.88
C ALA A 132 -17.30 5.43 -0.41
N ALA A 133 -18.15 5.91 0.50
CA ALA A 133 -18.10 5.58 1.92
C ALA A 133 -19.51 5.67 2.52
N ASN A 134 -19.82 4.84 3.50
CA ASN A 134 -21.03 4.99 4.30
C ASN A 134 -20.78 5.83 5.56
N ALA A 135 -21.88 6.27 6.20
CA ALA A 135 -21.79 7.15 7.37
C ALA A 135 -21.02 6.51 8.54
N LEU A 136 -21.11 5.18 8.69
CA LEU A 136 -20.36 4.43 9.71
C LEU A 136 -18.85 4.48 9.46
N ALA A 137 -18.39 4.39 8.20
CA ALA A 137 -16.99 4.56 7.87
C ALA A 137 -16.48 5.95 8.24
N THR A 138 -17.23 6.99 7.86
CA THR A 138 -16.88 8.37 8.20
C THR A 138 -16.91 8.64 9.71
N ALA A 139 -17.76 7.95 10.46
CA ALA A 139 -17.77 8.03 11.91
C ALA A 139 -16.57 7.34 12.56
N VAL A 140 -16.08 6.22 12.00
CA VAL A 140 -14.86 5.56 12.48
C VAL A 140 -13.61 6.40 12.21
N SER A 141 -13.52 6.99 11.01
CA SER A 141 -12.48 7.97 10.67
C SER A 141 -13.09 9.05 9.78
N PRO A 142 -13.01 10.34 10.18
CA PRO A 142 -13.48 11.46 9.36
C PRO A 142 -12.81 11.56 7.99
N ARG A 143 -11.68 10.88 7.77
CA ARG A 143 -10.95 10.84 6.50
C ARG A 143 -11.45 9.77 5.53
N LEU A 144 -12.30 8.84 6.01
CA LEU A 144 -13.06 7.92 5.16
C LEU A 144 -14.27 8.65 4.56
N THR A 145 -13.98 9.64 3.71
CA THR A 145 -14.97 10.45 3.00
C THR A 145 -14.58 10.57 1.53
N VAL A 146 -15.59 10.67 0.66
CA VAL A 146 -15.40 10.69 -0.79
C VAL A 146 -14.48 11.84 -1.21
N GLY A 147 -13.48 11.53 -2.03
CA GLY A 147 -12.46 12.48 -2.48
C GLY A 147 -11.26 12.62 -1.55
N GLY A 148 -11.32 12.03 -0.34
CA GLY A 148 -10.16 11.86 0.52
C GLY A 148 -9.17 10.84 -0.05
N ASN A 149 -7.89 10.96 0.34
CA ASN A 149 -6.85 9.99 0.01
C ASN A 149 -6.26 9.43 1.30
N LEU A 150 -6.29 8.10 1.45
CA LEU A 150 -5.90 7.45 2.70
C LEU A 150 -4.39 7.51 2.96
N LEU A 151 -3.57 7.56 1.92
CA LEU A 151 -2.12 7.75 2.08
C LEU A 151 -1.83 9.16 2.59
N ARG A 152 -2.47 10.20 2.02
CA ARG A 152 -2.35 11.56 2.55
C ARG A 152 -2.82 11.64 4.00
N ALA A 153 -3.96 11.06 4.32
CA ALA A 153 -4.46 11.02 5.70
C ALA A 153 -3.46 10.35 6.64
N ALA A 154 -2.97 9.15 6.29
CA ALA A 154 -2.04 8.41 7.15
C ALA A 154 -0.70 9.13 7.36
N PHE A 155 -0.15 9.81 6.35
CA PHE A 155 1.20 10.39 6.45
C PHE A 155 1.22 11.88 6.82
N LEU A 156 0.14 12.62 6.55
CA LEU A 156 0.11 14.09 6.67
C LEU A 156 -0.88 14.60 7.71
N ASP A 157 -1.85 13.80 8.15
CA ASP A 157 -2.81 14.22 9.17
C ASP A 157 -2.45 13.66 10.57
N PRO A 158 -2.08 14.52 11.53
CA PRO A 158 -1.80 14.10 12.91
C PRO A 158 -3.00 13.45 13.60
N ALA A 159 -4.24 13.84 13.27
CA ALA A 159 -5.43 13.26 13.88
C ALA A 159 -5.65 11.81 13.42
N GLU A 160 -5.42 11.54 12.13
CA GLU A 160 -5.47 10.18 11.59
C GLU A 160 -4.36 9.32 12.20
N ARG A 161 -3.16 9.88 12.36
CA ARG A 161 -2.06 9.19 13.02
C ARG A 161 -2.39 8.81 14.48
N ALA A 162 -3.03 9.71 15.23
CA ALA A 162 -3.41 9.46 16.62
C ALA A 162 -4.49 8.36 16.74
N LEU A 163 -5.30 8.16 15.70
CA LEU A 163 -6.36 7.16 15.66
C LEU A 163 -5.81 5.72 15.60
N TYR A 164 -4.59 5.51 15.10
CA TYR A 164 -4.00 4.19 14.88
C TYR A 164 -2.77 3.97 15.79
N PRO A 165 -2.90 3.23 16.90
CA PRO A 165 -1.77 2.93 17.79
C PRO A 165 -0.62 2.20 17.09
N ASP A 166 -0.93 1.38 16.07
CA ASP A 166 -0.01 0.62 15.24
C ASP A 166 0.39 1.38 13.96
N TRP A 167 0.26 2.70 13.94
CA TRP A 167 0.52 3.55 12.77
C TRP A 167 1.85 3.25 12.07
N GLU A 168 2.90 2.95 12.84
CA GLU A 168 4.20 2.62 12.27
C GLU A 168 4.15 1.37 11.40
N ASP A 169 3.55 0.28 11.88
CA ASP A 169 3.43 -0.97 11.11
C ASP A 169 2.39 -0.83 9.99
N ALA A 170 1.27 -0.14 10.26
CA ALA A 170 0.23 0.09 9.28
C ALA A 170 0.74 0.88 8.06
N THR A 171 1.62 1.87 8.27
CA THR A 171 2.22 2.65 7.17
C THR A 171 3.17 1.85 6.31
N VAL A 172 3.87 0.84 6.85
CA VAL A 172 4.68 -0.10 6.07
C VAL A 172 3.78 -0.86 5.09
N GLY A 173 2.71 -1.47 5.60
CA GLY A 173 1.75 -2.23 4.79
C GLY A 173 1.05 -1.36 3.74
N MET A 174 0.67 -0.12 4.09
CA MET A 174 0.03 0.80 3.15
C MET A 174 0.94 1.19 1.98
N VAL A 175 2.22 1.46 2.24
CA VAL A 175 3.19 1.81 1.18
C VAL A 175 3.50 0.60 0.30
N ALA A 176 3.67 -0.58 0.89
CA ALA A 176 3.91 -1.82 0.16
C ALA A 176 2.70 -2.21 -0.72
N GLY A 177 1.48 -2.12 -0.17
CA GLY A 177 0.25 -2.35 -0.92
C GLY A 177 -0.02 -1.29 -1.99
N PHE A 178 0.41 -0.03 -1.77
CA PHE A 178 0.34 1.00 -2.79
C PHE A 178 1.21 0.69 -4.00
N ARG A 179 2.45 0.25 -3.76
CA ARG A 179 3.34 -0.19 -4.85
C ARG A 179 2.75 -1.36 -5.63
N GLU A 180 2.16 -2.32 -4.92
CA GLU A 180 1.52 -3.46 -5.57
C GLU A 180 0.31 -3.04 -6.42
N SER A 181 -0.54 -2.17 -5.87
CA SER A 181 -1.74 -1.65 -6.54
C SER A 181 -1.42 -0.89 -7.83
N VAL A 182 -0.36 -0.08 -7.83
CA VAL A 182 0.11 0.63 -9.03
C VAL A 182 0.78 -0.34 -10.01
N GLY A 183 1.45 -1.37 -9.49
CA GLY A 183 2.11 -2.39 -10.29
C GLY A 183 3.21 -1.81 -11.15
N THR A 184 3.07 -1.92 -12.47
CA THR A 184 3.98 -1.37 -13.48
C THR A 184 3.46 -0.07 -14.12
N ASP A 185 2.32 0.46 -13.66
CA ASP A 185 1.70 1.68 -14.21
C ASP A 185 2.27 2.96 -13.59
N THR A 186 3.59 3.15 -13.71
CA THR A 186 4.34 4.25 -13.07
C THR A 186 4.34 5.55 -13.87
N ASP A 187 3.84 5.54 -15.10
CA ASP A 187 3.79 6.72 -15.98
C ASP A 187 2.54 7.60 -15.74
N ASP A 188 1.64 7.18 -14.84
CA ASP A 188 0.41 7.92 -14.56
C ASP A 188 0.73 9.25 -13.83
N PRO A 189 0.29 10.41 -14.33
CA PRO A 189 0.52 11.69 -13.67
C PRO A 189 0.04 11.73 -12.23
N ARG A 190 -1.08 11.06 -11.90
CA ARG A 190 -1.61 11.01 -10.53
C ARG A 190 -0.70 10.24 -9.59
N PHE A 191 -0.08 9.17 -10.09
CA PHE A 191 0.92 8.42 -9.34
C PHE A 191 2.14 9.29 -9.02
N ILE A 192 2.69 9.92 -10.06
CA ILE A 192 3.90 10.76 -9.96
C ILE A 192 3.64 11.92 -8.98
N GLU A 193 2.49 12.59 -9.09
CA GLU A 193 2.08 13.67 -8.18
C GLU A 193 1.99 13.19 -6.73
N LEU A 194 1.29 12.08 -6.47
CA LEU A 194 1.08 11.57 -5.11
C LEU A 194 2.40 11.11 -4.46
N VAL A 195 3.23 10.38 -5.19
CA VAL A 195 4.54 9.94 -4.69
C VAL A 195 5.45 11.14 -4.45
N GLY A 196 5.47 12.12 -5.36
CA GLY A 196 6.27 13.33 -5.23
C GLY A 196 5.86 14.15 -3.99
N GLU A 197 4.56 14.41 -3.82
CA GLU A 197 4.01 15.11 -2.67
C GLU A 197 4.37 14.41 -1.35
N LEU A 198 4.06 13.11 -1.23
CA LEU A 198 4.27 12.36 0.01
C LEU A 198 5.76 12.22 0.33
N SER A 199 6.62 12.08 -0.67
CA SER A 199 8.08 11.99 -0.48
C SER A 199 8.68 13.31 0.01
N LEU A 200 8.14 14.45 -0.42
CA LEU A 200 8.58 15.77 0.04
C LEU A 200 8.03 16.10 1.43
N ALA A 201 6.78 15.73 1.71
CA ALA A 201 6.09 16.10 2.93
C ALA A 201 6.33 15.13 4.10
N SER A 202 6.75 13.88 3.85
CA SER A 202 6.97 12.87 4.89
C SER A 202 8.28 12.11 4.71
N PRO A 203 9.29 12.35 5.58
CA PRO A 203 10.55 11.59 5.57
C PRO A 203 10.32 10.08 5.74
N ARG A 204 9.31 9.69 6.54
CA ARG A 204 8.94 8.28 6.73
C ARG A 204 8.45 7.67 5.43
N PHE A 205 7.55 8.34 4.70
CA PHE A 205 7.09 7.85 3.41
C PHE A 205 8.25 7.68 2.44
N SER A 206 9.15 8.66 2.34
CA SER A 206 10.34 8.59 1.47
C SER A 206 11.20 7.36 1.79
N GLN A 207 11.47 7.09 3.08
CA GLN A 207 12.23 5.92 3.51
C GLN A 207 11.52 4.60 3.17
N LEU A 208 10.22 4.49 3.46
CA LEU A 208 9.43 3.29 3.15
C LEU A 208 9.32 3.05 1.64
N TRP A 209 9.14 4.12 0.87
CA TRP A 209 9.04 4.05 -0.59
C TRP A 209 10.36 3.56 -1.22
N ALA A 210 11.50 4.05 -0.72
CA ALA A 210 12.83 3.65 -1.19
C ALA A 210 13.15 2.17 -0.96
N ARG A 211 12.55 1.52 0.04
CA ARG A 211 12.74 0.08 0.32
C ARG A 211 12.14 -0.85 -0.74
N HIS A 212 11.23 -0.33 -1.56
CA HIS A 212 10.52 -1.11 -2.58
C HIS A 212 9.87 -2.39 -2.01
N ASP A 213 9.39 -2.31 -0.76
CA ASP A 213 8.59 -3.38 -0.17
C ASP A 213 7.30 -3.53 -0.99
N VAL A 214 6.87 -4.78 -1.20
CA VAL A 214 5.65 -5.14 -1.93
C VAL A 214 5.00 -6.23 -1.12
N VAL A 215 3.73 -6.01 -0.77
CA VAL A 215 2.94 -6.94 0.03
C VAL A 215 1.53 -6.89 -0.50
N VAL A 216 0.93 -8.05 -0.71
CA VAL A 216 -0.51 -8.16 -0.88
C VAL A 216 -1.13 -7.84 0.46
N CYS A 217 -1.77 -6.67 0.56
CA CYS A 217 -2.41 -6.29 1.81
C CYS A 217 -3.55 -7.26 2.12
N GLU A 218 -3.30 -8.23 2.98
CA GLU A 218 -4.34 -9.09 3.53
C GLU A 218 -5.19 -8.33 4.55
N GLY A 219 -6.38 -8.87 4.78
CA GLY A 219 -7.31 -8.32 5.74
C GLY A 219 -6.86 -8.57 7.17
N THR A 220 -6.15 -7.61 7.77
CA THR A 220 -5.72 -7.71 9.17
C THR A 220 -6.59 -6.89 10.10
N ALA A 221 -6.75 -7.39 11.33
CA ALA A 221 -7.39 -6.64 12.40
C ALA A 221 -6.61 -5.38 12.73
N LYS A 222 -7.28 -4.23 12.75
CA LYS A 222 -6.70 -2.94 13.08
C LYS A 222 -7.16 -2.48 14.47
N PRO A 223 -6.23 -2.23 15.40
CA PRO A 223 -6.54 -1.47 16.59
C PRO A 223 -6.80 0.00 16.21
N ILE A 224 -7.86 0.57 16.75
CA ILE A 224 -8.27 1.96 16.53
C ILE A 224 -8.50 2.58 17.91
N ASP A 225 -7.92 3.73 18.19
CA ASP A 225 -8.17 4.48 19.42
C ASP A 225 -9.14 5.64 19.14
N HIS A 226 -10.43 5.34 19.18
CA HIS A 226 -11.46 6.28 18.76
C HIS A 226 -11.75 7.31 19.85
N PRO A 227 -11.76 8.62 19.57
CA PRO A 227 -11.86 9.66 20.59
C PRO A 227 -13.17 9.62 21.40
N GLN A 228 -14.26 9.10 20.82
CA GLN A 228 -15.57 9.05 21.48
C GLN A 228 -15.89 7.72 22.17
N VAL A 229 -15.34 6.59 21.68
CA VAL A 229 -15.70 5.25 22.18
C VAL A 229 -14.49 4.45 22.69
N GLY A 230 -13.31 5.07 22.67
CA GLY A 230 -12.04 4.48 23.06
C GLY A 230 -11.55 3.41 22.09
N ARG A 231 -10.77 2.48 22.62
CA ARG A 231 -10.13 1.43 21.83
C ARG A 231 -11.14 0.46 21.21
N LEU A 232 -11.03 0.28 19.90
CA LEU A 232 -11.75 -0.66 19.05
C LEU A 232 -10.75 -1.60 18.38
N ARG A 233 -11.15 -2.85 18.14
CA ARG A 233 -10.44 -3.77 17.26
C ARG A 233 -11.38 -4.16 16.14
N LEU A 234 -11.07 -3.72 14.92
CA LEU A 234 -11.88 -4.01 13.74
C LEU A 234 -11.07 -4.84 12.75
N ASN A 235 -11.59 -6.01 12.40
CA ASN A 235 -11.14 -6.81 11.27
C ASN A 235 -11.42 -6.04 9.99
N ARG A 236 -10.44 -6.00 9.07
CA ARG A 236 -10.56 -5.27 7.81
C ARG A 236 -10.59 -6.27 6.67
N GLU A 237 -11.73 -6.43 6.02
CA GLU A 237 -11.85 -7.28 4.84
C GLU A 237 -11.63 -6.48 3.55
N ARG A 238 -10.85 -7.02 2.62
CA ARG A 238 -10.60 -6.43 1.29
C ARG A 238 -11.23 -7.28 0.20
N LEU A 239 -12.19 -6.72 -0.52
CA LEU A 239 -12.97 -7.42 -1.54
C LEU A 239 -12.78 -6.73 -2.89
N GLY A 240 -12.11 -7.40 -3.83
CA GLY A 240 -11.95 -6.89 -5.19
C GLY A 240 -13.28 -6.80 -5.93
N ILE A 241 -13.51 -5.70 -6.66
CA ILE A 241 -14.77 -5.49 -7.38
C ILE A 241 -14.65 -6.00 -8.83
N GLY A 242 -15.42 -7.05 -9.14
CA GLY A 242 -15.52 -7.58 -10.50
C GLY A 242 -15.95 -6.52 -11.52
N GLY A 243 -15.22 -6.41 -12.63
CA GLY A 243 -15.49 -5.43 -13.69
C GLY A 243 -15.00 -4.00 -13.40
N ALA A 244 -14.46 -3.73 -12.21
CA ALA A 244 -13.86 -2.45 -11.83
C ALA A 244 -12.41 -2.66 -11.35
N ALA A 245 -11.52 -2.94 -12.30
CA ALA A 245 -10.12 -3.24 -12.01
C ALA A 245 -9.45 -2.10 -11.20
N GLY A 246 -8.78 -2.47 -10.11
CA GLY A 246 -8.12 -1.53 -9.19
C GLY A 246 -9.01 -0.98 -8.08
N GLN A 247 -10.32 -1.23 -8.11
CA GLN A 247 -11.23 -0.84 -7.03
C GLN A 247 -11.43 -1.98 -6.03
N THR A 248 -11.37 -1.62 -4.75
CA THR A 248 -11.52 -2.58 -3.64
C THR A 248 -12.57 -2.06 -2.68
N LEU A 249 -13.56 -2.90 -2.35
CA LEU A 249 -14.47 -2.67 -1.25
C LEU A 249 -13.79 -3.09 0.05
N ILE A 250 -13.80 -2.19 1.02
CA ILE A 250 -13.28 -2.41 2.35
C ILE A 250 -14.45 -2.46 3.33
N VAL A 251 -14.50 -3.52 4.13
CA VAL A 251 -15.48 -3.66 5.21
C VAL A 251 -14.73 -3.81 6.53
N LEU A 252 -15.09 -3.00 7.51
CA LEU A 252 -14.56 -3.10 8.87
C LEU A 252 -15.60 -3.76 9.76
N HIS A 253 -15.24 -4.82 10.46
CA HIS A 253 -16.15 -5.50 11.36
C HIS A 253 -15.47 -5.92 12.67
N PRO A 254 -16.19 -5.86 13.81
CA PRO A 254 -15.72 -6.40 15.06
C PRO A 254 -15.89 -7.93 15.08
N ASP A 255 -15.26 -8.59 16.05
CA ASP A 255 -15.60 -9.97 16.36
C ASP A 255 -17.01 -10.03 17.00
N PRO A 256 -17.87 -10.99 16.64
CA PRO A 256 -19.20 -11.11 17.23
C PRO A 256 -19.16 -11.26 18.75
N GLY A 257 -20.00 -10.50 19.46
CA GLY A 257 -20.07 -10.54 20.93
C GLY A 257 -18.89 -9.90 21.66
N SER A 258 -18.01 -9.19 20.95
CA SER A 258 -16.91 -8.43 21.56
C SER A 258 -17.35 -7.05 22.06
N ASP A 259 -16.61 -6.49 23.01
CA ASP A 259 -16.75 -5.07 23.43
C ASP A 259 -16.61 -4.08 22.26
N SER A 260 -15.84 -4.43 21.23
CA SER A 260 -15.75 -3.63 20.00
C SER A 260 -17.05 -3.62 19.19
N ALA A 261 -17.87 -4.68 19.27
CA ALA A 261 -19.18 -4.72 18.65
C ALA A 261 -20.17 -3.77 19.36
N ASP A 262 -20.17 -3.77 20.69
CA ASP A 262 -21.02 -2.87 21.48
C ASP A 262 -20.64 -1.40 21.26
N LYS A 263 -19.33 -1.09 21.27
CA LYS A 263 -18.83 0.26 20.97
C LYS A 263 -19.14 0.72 19.55
N LEU A 264 -19.06 -0.18 18.57
CA LEU A 264 -19.43 0.14 17.20
C LEU A 264 -20.93 0.39 17.07
N ALA A 265 -21.77 -0.36 17.79
CA ALA A 265 -23.20 -0.12 17.87
C ALA A 265 -23.52 1.23 18.53
N LEU A 266 -22.81 1.60 19.61
CA LEU A 266 -22.92 2.92 20.24
C LEU A 266 -22.58 4.05 19.25
N LEU A 267 -21.49 3.89 18.48
CA LEU A 267 -21.12 4.83 17.43
C LEU A 267 -22.21 4.93 16.35
N ALA A 268 -22.79 3.80 15.94
CA ALA A 268 -23.88 3.76 14.97
C ALA A 268 -25.13 4.50 15.48
N SER A 269 -25.51 4.30 16.75
CA SER A 269 -26.64 5.00 17.37
C SER A 269 -26.40 6.51 17.47
N ALA A 270 -25.16 6.95 17.74
CA ALA A 270 -24.82 8.37 17.82
C ALA A 270 -24.97 9.09 16.46
N ILE A 271 -24.76 8.39 15.34
CA ILE A 271 -24.96 8.93 13.98
C ILE A 271 -26.46 8.99 13.62
N GLN A 272 -27.24 8.02 14.11
CA GLN A 272 -28.68 7.97 13.83
C GLN A 272 -29.50 8.93 14.69
N ALA A 273 -28.98 9.34 15.86
CA ALA A 273 -29.57 10.41 16.64
C ALA A 273 -29.51 11.72 15.83
N PRO A 274 -30.65 12.32 15.43
CA PRO A 274 -30.63 13.63 14.81
C PRO A 274 -29.99 14.60 15.79
N ALA A 275 -29.15 15.52 15.31
CA ALA A 275 -28.80 16.71 16.06
C ALA A 275 -30.12 17.35 16.52
N ALA A 276 -30.42 17.26 17.82
CA ALA A 276 -31.61 17.85 18.37
C ALA A 276 -31.61 19.33 17.96
N PRO A 277 -32.72 19.88 17.42
CA PRO A 277 -32.80 21.31 17.19
C PRO A 277 -32.51 21.97 18.53
N GLN A 278 -31.45 22.79 18.57
CA GLN A 278 -31.26 23.69 19.70
C GLN A 278 -32.49 24.59 19.72
N ASP A 279 -33.39 24.28 20.64
CA ASP A 279 -34.47 25.15 21.04
C ASP A 279 -33.84 26.46 21.52
N THR A 280 -33.66 27.40 20.60
CA THR A 280 -33.56 28.82 20.92
C THR A 280 -34.92 29.25 21.48
N VAL A 281 -35.12 28.94 22.76
CA VAL A 281 -36.14 29.60 23.57
C VAL A 281 -35.70 31.05 23.75
N ARG A 282 -36.49 31.94 23.18
CA ARG A 282 -36.53 33.39 23.41
C ARG A 282 -36.31 33.77 24.89
N ARG A 283 -35.51 34.81 25.10
CA ARG A 283 -35.95 36.02 25.82
C ARG A 283 -35.37 37.25 25.16
#